data_AF-A0A7Y8JDQ4-F1
#
_entry.id   AF-A0A7Y8JDQ4-F1
#
_cell.length_a   1.000
_cell.length_b   1.000
_cell.length_c   1.000
_cell.angle_alpha   90.00
_cell.angle_beta   90.00
_cell.angle_gamma   90.00
#
_symmetry.space_group_name_H-M   'P 1'
#
loop_
_entity.id
_entity.type
_entity.pdbx_description
1 polymer ?
#
loop_
_entity_poly.entity_id
_entity_poly.type
_entity_poly.pdbx_seq_one_letter_code
_entity_poly.pdbx_strand_id
1 'polypeptide(L)'
;MIPKKYLDSIVRMSLKEDIGKGDVTTEAILKENRKISAYLVAKEDFILAGVPIFERVFKVLSKDFEFNWIKKDGEPVKKGTKFCFIKGRIKEILKGERTALNFIQRLSGISTLTRKFVKRLNDRKIVITDTRKTAPLLRELDKYAVRLGGGKNHRMGLYDGVLIKDNHIKAAGTIKKAIKMAKSKIKKGVIIEVEARSLKEVRDAIDENPDVIMLDNMDVRNIRRAVKIIGGRIKTEVSGGVTLSNI
;
A
#
# COMPACT_ATOMS: atom_id res chain seq x y z
N MET A 1 -0.89 -9.60 -7.66
CA MET A 1 -0.74 -10.74 -6.75
C MET A 1 0.49 -10.53 -5.89
N ILE A 2 0.49 -10.89 -4.60
CA ILE A 2 1.67 -10.73 -3.73
C ILE A 2 2.61 -11.92 -3.94
N PRO A 3 3.94 -11.72 -4.10
CA PRO A 3 4.86 -12.84 -4.29
C PRO A 3 4.87 -13.81 -3.10
N LYS A 4 4.72 -15.10 -3.36
CA LYS A 4 4.68 -16.15 -2.32
C LYS A 4 5.94 -16.14 -1.44
N LYS A 5 7.13 -16.03 -2.04
CA LYS A 5 8.39 -15.97 -1.29
C LYS A 5 8.41 -14.82 -0.28
N TYR A 6 7.88 -13.67 -0.66
CA TYR A 6 7.77 -12.51 0.23
C TYR A 6 6.78 -12.78 1.39
N LEU A 7 5.60 -13.35 1.09
CA LEU A 7 4.62 -13.76 2.11
C LEU A 7 5.24 -14.74 3.10
N ASP A 8 5.97 -15.75 2.62
CA ASP A 8 6.63 -16.75 3.45
C ASP A 8 7.64 -16.12 4.41
N SER A 9 8.48 -15.22 3.89
CA SER A 9 9.49 -14.53 4.69
C SER A 9 8.85 -13.69 5.79
N ILE A 10 7.89 -12.83 5.45
CA ILE A 10 7.31 -11.93 6.44
C ILE A 10 6.49 -12.69 7.48
N VAL A 11 5.73 -13.71 7.07
CA VAL A 11 4.95 -14.54 7.99
C VAL A 11 5.86 -15.30 8.95
N ARG A 12 6.96 -15.89 8.47
CA ARG A 12 7.90 -16.60 9.36
C ARG A 12 8.55 -15.66 10.37
N MET A 13 8.90 -14.45 9.95
CA MET A 13 9.46 -13.44 10.85
C MET A 13 8.45 -13.03 11.92
N SER A 14 7.21 -12.74 11.53
CA SER A 14 6.14 -12.34 12.47
C SER A 14 5.74 -13.47 13.41
N LEU A 15 5.62 -14.71 12.92
CA LEU A 15 5.36 -15.86 13.79
C LEU A 15 6.51 -16.10 14.78
N LYS A 16 7.77 -15.90 14.35
CA LYS A 16 8.92 -16.02 15.25
C LYS A 16 8.92 -14.95 16.33
N GLU A 17 8.54 -13.72 15.98
CA GLU A 17 8.37 -12.61 16.92
C GLU A 17 7.32 -12.95 18.00
N ASP A 18 6.15 -13.45 17.59
CA ASP A 18 5.00 -13.67 18.48
C ASP A 18 5.11 -14.97 19.29
N ILE A 19 5.58 -16.07 18.68
CA ILE A 19 5.66 -17.39 19.32
C ILE A 19 6.93 -17.53 20.17
N GLY A 20 8.06 -16.99 19.72
CA GLY A 20 9.35 -17.15 20.41
C GLY A 20 9.68 -18.61 20.71
N LYS A 21 9.70 -18.97 22.01
CA LYS A 21 9.98 -20.33 22.50
C LYS A 21 8.75 -21.24 22.53
N GLY A 22 7.54 -20.70 22.39
CA GLY A 22 6.28 -21.43 22.46
C GLY A 22 5.15 -20.58 23.04
N ASP A 23 3.92 -21.03 22.81
CA ASP A 23 2.70 -20.40 23.35
C ASP A 23 2.39 -20.98 24.74
N VAL A 24 2.93 -20.34 25.78
CA VAL A 24 2.86 -20.81 27.17
C VAL A 24 1.41 -21.00 27.63
N THR A 25 0.51 -20.09 27.25
CA THR A 25 -0.90 -20.13 27.67
C THR A 25 -1.64 -21.29 27.01
N THR A 26 -1.51 -21.44 25.70
CA THR A 26 -2.15 -22.53 24.96
C THR A 26 -1.63 -23.89 25.44
N GLU A 27 -0.31 -24.03 25.66
CA GLU A 27 0.27 -25.30 26.13
C GLU A 27 -0.10 -25.63 27.59
N ALA A 28 -0.26 -24.62 28.45
CA ALA A 28 -0.66 -24.84 29.85
C ALA A 28 -2.13 -25.28 29.99
N ILE A 29 -3.02 -24.78 29.12
CA ILE A 29 -4.46 -25.02 29.23
C ILE A 29 -4.90 -26.24 28.40
N LEU A 30 -4.35 -26.41 27.19
CA LEU A 30 -4.84 -27.40 26.24
C LEU A 30 -4.03 -28.70 26.27
N LYS A 31 -4.65 -29.75 26.82
CA LYS A 31 -4.11 -31.12 26.81
C LYS A 31 -4.17 -31.77 25.42
N GLU A 32 -5.28 -31.57 24.71
CA GLU A 32 -5.51 -32.16 23.38
C GLU A 32 -5.43 -31.13 22.26
N ASN A 33 -4.89 -31.54 21.11
CA ASN A 33 -4.85 -30.71 19.91
C ASN A 33 -5.92 -31.12 18.87
N ARG A 34 -7.18 -31.11 19.29
CA ARG A 34 -8.33 -31.52 18.46
C ARG A 34 -8.65 -30.52 17.34
N LYS A 35 -9.35 -30.99 16.30
CA LYS A 35 -9.89 -30.12 15.25
C LYS A 35 -11.07 -29.33 15.79
N ILE A 36 -11.07 -28.03 15.53
CA ILE A 36 -12.17 -27.12 15.85
C ILE A 36 -12.55 -26.30 14.62
N SER A 37 -13.61 -25.51 14.76
CA SER A 37 -14.03 -24.53 13.78
C SER A 37 -14.24 -23.18 14.45
N ALA A 38 -13.88 -22.11 13.78
CA ALA A 38 -14.04 -20.74 14.26
C ALA A 38 -14.48 -19.80 13.13
N TYR A 39 -14.97 -18.63 13.51
CA TYR A 39 -15.37 -17.57 12.58
C TYR A 39 -14.61 -16.29 12.84
N LEU A 40 -14.21 -15.62 11.76
CA LEU A 40 -13.80 -14.22 11.81
C LEU A 40 -15.04 -13.34 11.75
N VAL A 41 -15.16 -12.45 12.72
CA VAL A 41 -16.30 -11.54 12.86
C VAL A 41 -15.86 -10.10 12.74
N ALA A 42 -16.50 -9.35 11.87
CA ALA A 42 -16.26 -7.93 11.70
C ALA A 42 -16.72 -7.15 12.94
N LYS A 43 -15.84 -6.35 13.55
CA LYS A 43 -16.17 -5.48 14.69
C LYS A 43 -16.48 -4.04 14.27
N GLU A 44 -16.23 -3.70 13.02
CA GLU A 44 -16.54 -2.42 12.37
C GLU A 44 -16.83 -2.62 10.87
N ASP A 45 -17.23 -1.56 10.19
CA ASP A 45 -17.40 -1.53 8.74
C ASP A 45 -16.06 -1.24 8.05
N PHE A 46 -15.64 -2.10 7.10
CA PHE A 46 -14.35 -1.95 6.41
C PHE A 46 -14.38 -2.52 4.98
N ILE A 47 -13.30 -2.27 4.22
CA ILE A 47 -12.97 -2.94 2.96
C ILE A 47 -11.99 -4.06 3.26
N LEU A 48 -12.36 -5.31 2.98
CA LEU A 48 -11.54 -6.48 3.25
C LEU A 48 -10.25 -6.42 2.43
N ALA A 49 -9.12 -6.61 3.10
CA ALA A 49 -7.82 -6.77 2.44
C ALA A 49 -6.89 -7.65 3.26
N GLY A 50 -6.23 -8.59 2.59
CA GLY A 50 -5.21 -9.44 3.19
C GLY A 50 -5.59 -10.90 3.32
N VAL A 51 -6.58 -11.38 2.57
CA VAL A 51 -6.93 -12.82 2.52
C VAL A 51 -5.69 -13.70 2.28
N PRO A 52 -4.79 -13.42 1.31
CA PRO A 52 -3.63 -14.29 1.06
C PRO A 52 -2.62 -14.33 2.22
N ILE A 53 -2.35 -13.19 2.88
CA ILE A 53 -1.41 -13.15 4.01
C ILE A 53 -2.04 -13.81 5.25
N PHE A 54 -3.35 -13.60 5.48
CA PHE A 54 -4.08 -14.24 6.56
C PHE A 54 -4.01 -15.76 6.48
N GLU A 55 -4.38 -16.33 5.32
CA GLU A 55 -4.28 -17.77 5.12
C GLU A 55 -2.84 -18.27 5.22
N ARG A 56 -1.88 -17.46 4.76
CA ARG A 56 -0.48 -17.88 4.76
C ARG A 56 0.09 -18.07 6.16
N VAL A 57 -0.35 -17.27 7.13
CA VAL A 57 0.03 -17.42 8.55
C VAL A 57 -0.24 -18.85 9.03
N PHE A 58 -1.48 -19.31 8.89
CA PHE A 58 -1.87 -20.67 9.29
C PHE A 58 -1.22 -21.75 8.43
N LYS A 59 -1.13 -21.54 7.11
CA LYS A 59 -0.49 -22.49 6.18
C LYS A 59 1.02 -22.65 6.40
N VAL A 60 1.67 -21.74 7.14
CA VAL A 60 3.06 -21.90 7.58
C VAL A 60 3.15 -22.73 8.87
N LEU A 61 2.15 -22.63 9.75
CA LEU A 61 2.07 -23.43 10.98
C LEU A 61 1.70 -24.89 10.72
N SER A 62 0.72 -25.13 9.84
CA SER A 62 0.28 -26.48 9.46
C SER A 62 -0.34 -26.48 8.06
N LYS A 63 -0.33 -27.63 7.38
CA LYS A 63 -1.02 -27.82 6.10
C LYS A 63 -2.52 -28.16 6.29
N ASP A 64 -2.93 -28.52 7.49
CA ASP A 64 -4.29 -29.01 7.82
C ASP A 64 -5.23 -27.85 8.21
N PHE A 65 -5.41 -26.91 7.29
CA PHE A 65 -6.31 -25.77 7.44
C PHE A 65 -7.26 -25.64 6.26
N GLU A 66 -8.55 -25.50 6.56
CA GLU A 66 -9.61 -25.19 5.61
C GLU A 66 -10.12 -23.77 5.87
N PHE A 67 -10.29 -22.99 4.81
CA PHE A 67 -10.85 -21.63 4.85
C PHE A 67 -12.07 -21.56 3.94
N ASN A 68 -13.13 -20.91 4.42
CA ASN A 68 -14.28 -20.55 3.59
C ASN A 68 -14.59 -19.06 3.78
N TRP A 69 -14.23 -18.28 2.76
CA TRP A 69 -14.43 -16.83 2.73
C TRP A 69 -15.79 -16.48 2.11
N ILE A 70 -16.59 -15.71 2.84
CA ILE A 70 -17.87 -15.19 2.36
C ILE A 70 -17.66 -13.89 1.55
N LYS A 71 -16.52 -13.24 1.75
CA LYS A 71 -16.13 -11.99 1.10
C LYS A 71 -14.75 -12.10 0.50
N LYS A 72 -14.55 -11.45 -0.65
CA LYS A 72 -13.24 -11.39 -1.32
C LYS A 72 -12.50 -10.10 -0.98
N ASP A 73 -11.19 -10.11 -1.14
CA ASP A 73 -10.38 -8.91 -1.02
C ASP A 73 -10.88 -7.80 -1.96
N GLY A 74 -11.01 -6.58 -1.43
CA GLY A 74 -11.59 -5.41 -2.09
C GLY A 74 -13.09 -5.21 -1.84
N GLU A 75 -13.79 -6.19 -1.27
CA GLU A 75 -15.23 -6.09 -0.98
C GLU A 75 -15.50 -5.42 0.38
N PRO A 76 -16.64 -4.71 0.52
CA PRO A 76 -17.07 -4.17 1.80
C PRO A 76 -17.60 -5.28 2.74
N VAL A 77 -17.25 -5.16 4.01
CA VAL A 77 -17.71 -6.02 5.11
C VAL A 77 -18.40 -5.14 6.15
N LYS A 78 -19.60 -5.55 6.58
CA LYS A 78 -20.38 -4.83 7.60
C LYS A 78 -20.07 -5.37 8.99
N LYS A 79 -20.11 -4.50 10.00
CA LYS A 79 -20.02 -4.88 11.41
C LYS A 79 -21.00 -6.02 11.73
N GLY A 80 -20.54 -7.00 12.50
CA GLY A 80 -21.30 -8.20 12.88
C GLY A 80 -21.22 -9.34 11.86
N THR A 81 -20.76 -9.09 10.63
CA THR A 81 -20.63 -10.14 9.61
C THR A 81 -19.60 -11.19 10.04
N LYS A 82 -19.99 -12.47 10.02
CA LYS A 82 -19.06 -13.61 10.01
C LYS A 82 -18.55 -13.74 8.57
N PHE A 83 -17.32 -13.33 8.28
CA PHE A 83 -16.84 -13.18 6.89
C PHE A 83 -15.82 -14.24 6.46
N CYS A 84 -15.31 -15.03 7.40
CA CYS A 84 -14.46 -16.18 7.12
C CYS A 84 -14.74 -17.28 8.15
N PHE A 85 -14.87 -18.50 7.68
CA PHE A 85 -14.84 -19.71 8.49
C PHE A 85 -13.45 -20.34 8.38
N ILE A 86 -12.88 -20.74 9.51
CA ILE A 86 -11.61 -21.45 9.59
C ILE A 86 -11.83 -22.77 10.34
N LYS A 87 -11.26 -23.84 9.81
CA LYS A 87 -11.20 -25.15 10.46
C LYS A 87 -9.77 -25.65 10.47
N GLY A 88 -9.35 -26.14 11.63
CA GLY A 88 -7.98 -26.55 11.88
C GLY A 88 -7.83 -27.04 13.32
N ARG A 89 -6.61 -27.42 13.67
CA ARG A 89 -6.28 -27.83 15.04
C ARG A 89 -6.20 -26.61 15.97
N ILE A 90 -6.75 -26.74 17.17
CA ILE A 90 -6.95 -25.61 18.09
C ILE A 90 -5.63 -24.93 18.49
N LYS A 91 -4.55 -25.68 18.75
CA LYS A 91 -3.28 -25.09 19.17
C LYS A 91 -2.68 -24.22 18.05
N GLU A 92 -2.80 -24.64 16.80
CA GLU A 92 -2.31 -23.91 15.63
C GLU A 92 -3.20 -22.70 15.30
N ILE A 93 -4.51 -22.80 15.51
CA ILE A 93 -5.42 -21.66 15.39
C ILE A 93 -5.01 -20.56 16.37
N LEU A 94 -4.87 -20.91 17.66
CA LEU A 94 -4.54 -19.93 18.70
C LEU A 94 -3.13 -19.32 18.50
N LYS A 95 -2.13 -20.15 18.16
CA LYS A 95 -0.76 -19.69 17.87
C LYS A 95 -0.70 -18.69 16.70
N GLY A 96 -1.53 -18.87 15.68
CA GLY A 96 -1.54 -18.01 14.49
C GLY A 96 -2.47 -16.81 14.57
N GLU A 97 -3.41 -16.80 15.52
CA GLU A 97 -4.54 -15.87 15.55
C GLU A 97 -4.09 -14.41 15.54
N ARG A 98 -3.25 -14.02 16.51
CA ARG A 98 -2.86 -12.62 16.70
C ARG A 98 -2.08 -12.09 15.50
N THR A 99 -1.08 -12.84 15.05
CA THR A 99 -0.30 -12.51 13.86
C THR A 99 -1.19 -12.36 12.62
N ALA A 100 -2.13 -13.29 12.38
CA ALA A 100 -3.03 -13.23 11.22
C ALA A 100 -3.99 -12.04 11.29
N LEU A 101 -4.57 -11.77 12.47
CA LEU A 101 -5.45 -10.63 12.69
C LEU A 101 -4.72 -9.29 12.51
N ASN A 102 -3.49 -9.17 13.01
CA ASN A 102 -2.70 -7.94 12.87
C ASN A 102 -2.47 -7.58 11.39
N PHE A 103 -2.16 -8.57 10.55
CA PHE A 103 -2.02 -8.34 9.12
C PHE A 103 -3.35 -7.91 8.48
N ILE A 104 -4.42 -8.69 8.64
CA ILE A 104 -5.67 -8.40 7.94
C ILE A 104 -6.31 -7.09 8.41
N GLN A 105 -6.19 -6.75 9.69
CA GLN A 105 -6.68 -5.48 10.24
C GLN A 105 -5.91 -4.29 9.66
N ARG A 106 -4.58 -4.32 9.66
CA ARG A 106 -3.75 -3.25 9.08
C ARG A 106 -4.10 -3.01 7.60
N LEU A 107 -4.16 -4.08 6.82
CA LEU A 107 -4.40 -4.00 5.38
C LEU A 107 -5.83 -3.57 5.07
N SER A 108 -6.81 -4.06 5.81
CA SER A 108 -8.20 -3.62 5.69
C SER A 108 -8.34 -2.15 6.08
N GLY A 109 -7.60 -1.67 7.08
CA GLY A 109 -7.54 -0.25 7.45
C GLY A 109 -7.02 0.64 6.31
N ILE A 110 -5.90 0.26 5.69
CA ILE A 110 -5.32 0.98 4.54
C ILE A 110 -6.32 1.01 3.36
N SER A 111 -6.93 -0.13 3.04
CA SER A 111 -7.90 -0.25 1.94
C SER A 111 -9.14 0.59 2.19
N THR A 112 -9.64 0.59 3.42
CA THR A 112 -10.80 1.38 3.86
C THR A 112 -10.51 2.87 3.76
N LEU A 113 -9.35 3.33 4.25
CA LEU A 113 -8.97 4.73 4.14
C LEU A 113 -8.79 5.15 2.69
N THR A 114 -8.10 4.34 1.88
CA THR A 114 -7.93 4.61 0.45
C THR A 114 -9.28 4.74 -0.25
N ARG A 115 -10.24 3.85 0.05
CA ARG A 115 -11.60 3.94 -0.50
C ARG A 115 -12.31 5.23 -0.11
N LYS A 116 -12.08 5.76 1.10
CA LYS A 116 -12.62 7.06 1.52
C LYS A 116 -12.05 8.19 0.66
N PHE A 117 -10.74 8.21 0.41
CA PHE A 117 -10.12 9.20 -0.49
C PHE A 117 -10.66 9.11 -1.91
N VAL A 118 -10.72 7.92 -2.49
CA VAL A 118 -11.25 7.70 -3.85
C VAL A 118 -12.70 8.16 -3.96
N LYS A 119 -13.54 7.82 -2.98
CA LYS A 119 -14.95 8.27 -2.94
C LYS A 119 -15.08 9.79 -2.76
N ARG A 120 -14.22 10.41 -1.95
CA ARG A 120 -14.27 11.84 -1.65
C ARG A 120 -13.78 12.70 -2.82
N LEU A 121 -12.80 12.21 -3.59
CA LEU A 121 -12.32 12.82 -4.83
C LEU A 121 -13.41 12.80 -5.91
N ASN A 122 -14.13 11.67 -6.05
CA ASN A 122 -15.25 11.49 -6.98
C ASN A 122 -15.00 11.95 -8.43
N ASP A 123 -13.76 11.85 -8.90
CA ASP A 123 -13.36 12.19 -10.26
C ASP A 123 -12.73 10.96 -10.93
N ARG A 124 -13.20 10.62 -12.13
CA ARG A 124 -12.69 9.47 -12.91
C ARG A 124 -11.38 9.76 -13.63
N LYS A 125 -11.00 11.03 -13.79
CA LYS A 125 -9.77 11.47 -14.47
C LYS A 125 -8.59 11.56 -13.52
N ILE A 126 -8.84 11.72 -12.22
CA ILE A 126 -7.81 11.83 -11.18
C ILE A 126 -7.73 10.52 -10.42
N VAL A 127 -6.50 10.07 -10.12
CA VAL A 127 -6.27 8.81 -9.40
C VAL A 127 -5.57 9.09 -8.09
N ILE A 128 -5.97 8.38 -7.03
CA ILE A 128 -5.25 8.39 -5.75
C ILE A 128 -4.05 7.46 -5.88
N THR A 129 -2.85 7.97 -5.61
CA THR A 129 -1.61 7.19 -5.59
C THR A 129 -1.06 7.02 -4.19
N ASP A 130 -0.38 5.90 -3.94
CA ASP A 130 0.42 5.70 -2.73
C ASP A 130 1.83 6.29 -2.84
N THR A 131 2.67 6.08 -1.82
CA THR A 131 4.06 6.53 -1.82
C THR A 131 4.99 5.44 -1.31
N ARG A 132 6.27 5.80 -1.08
CA ARG A 132 7.25 4.96 -0.37
C ARG A 132 7.25 5.16 1.15
N LYS A 133 6.40 6.05 1.68
CA LYS A 133 6.18 6.29 3.11
C LYS A 133 5.31 5.16 3.69
N THR A 134 5.85 3.96 3.67
CA THR A 134 5.19 2.71 4.08
C THR A 134 5.85 2.17 5.34
N ALA A 135 5.21 1.22 6.02
CA ALA A 135 5.90 0.49 7.07
C ALA A 135 7.13 -0.25 6.48
N PRO A 136 8.28 -0.19 7.15
CA PRO A 136 9.46 -0.96 6.74
C PRO A 136 9.12 -2.44 6.57
N LEU A 137 9.71 -3.09 5.57
CA LEU A 137 9.47 -4.48 5.16
C LEU A 137 8.05 -4.81 4.66
N LEU A 138 7.02 -3.99 4.97
CA LEU A 138 5.62 -4.25 4.64
C LEU A 138 5.12 -3.55 3.36
N ARG A 139 6.00 -2.89 2.61
CA ARG A 139 5.61 -2.08 1.43
C ARG A 139 4.76 -2.84 0.41
N GLU A 140 5.10 -4.09 0.11
CA GLU A 140 4.32 -4.92 -0.83
C GLU A 140 2.88 -5.11 -0.35
N LEU A 141 2.68 -5.32 0.96
CA LEU A 141 1.35 -5.45 1.56
C LEU A 141 0.61 -4.12 1.62
N ASP A 142 1.27 -3.06 2.10
CA ASP A 142 0.67 -1.73 2.20
C ASP A 142 0.17 -1.26 0.82
N LYS A 143 0.98 -1.41 -0.23
CA LYS A 143 0.60 -1.06 -1.60
C LYS A 143 -0.42 -2.04 -2.20
N TYR A 144 -0.42 -3.31 -1.79
CA TYR A 144 -1.49 -4.25 -2.14
C TYR A 144 -2.85 -3.78 -1.61
N ALA A 145 -2.90 -3.34 -0.35
CA ALA A 145 -4.11 -2.79 0.26
C ALA A 145 -4.60 -1.51 -0.43
N VAL A 146 -3.70 -0.60 -0.82
CA VAL A 146 -4.08 0.61 -1.58
C VAL A 146 -4.85 0.25 -2.85
N ARG A 147 -4.38 -0.75 -3.62
CA ARG A 147 -5.08 -1.18 -4.85
C ARG A 147 -6.47 -1.72 -4.56
N LEU A 148 -6.64 -2.51 -3.49
CA LEU A 148 -7.96 -3.04 -3.09
C LEU A 148 -8.92 -1.92 -2.65
N GLY A 149 -8.39 -0.85 -2.05
CA GLY A 149 -9.13 0.37 -1.76
C GLY A 149 -9.55 1.18 -2.99
N GLY A 150 -9.03 0.85 -4.18
CA GLY A 150 -9.29 1.56 -5.44
C GLY A 150 -8.24 2.62 -5.80
N GLY A 151 -7.15 2.72 -5.03
CA GLY A 151 -5.99 3.54 -5.40
C GLY A 151 -5.10 2.86 -6.44
N LYS A 152 -4.07 3.57 -6.88
CA LYS A 152 -3.01 3.06 -7.76
C LYS A 152 -1.66 3.15 -7.07
N ASN A 153 -0.75 2.27 -7.47
CA ASN A 153 0.60 2.32 -6.93
C ASN A 153 1.43 3.35 -7.69
N HIS A 154 2.11 4.21 -6.94
CA HIS A 154 3.32 4.86 -7.41
C HIS A 154 4.46 3.84 -7.45
N ARG A 155 5.68 4.28 -7.77
CA ARG A 155 6.88 3.44 -7.77
C ARG A 155 7.07 2.70 -6.43
N MET A 156 7.46 1.44 -6.51
CA MET A 156 7.77 0.51 -5.42
C MET A 156 9.05 0.90 -4.67
N GLY A 157 10.05 1.42 -5.37
CA GLY A 157 11.38 1.61 -4.82
C GLY A 157 12.15 2.76 -5.45
N LEU A 158 13.46 2.75 -5.23
CA LEU A 158 14.39 3.60 -5.98
C LEU A 158 14.75 2.99 -7.34
N TYR A 159 14.45 1.70 -7.52
CA TYR A 159 14.92 0.88 -8.63
C TYR A 159 13.97 0.86 -9.85
N ASP A 160 12.74 1.38 -9.71
CA ASP A 160 11.67 1.21 -10.71
C ASP A 160 11.15 2.53 -11.31
N GLY A 161 11.72 3.67 -10.93
CA GLY A 161 11.37 4.96 -11.51
C GLY A 161 12.25 6.08 -11.00
N VAL A 162 12.52 7.06 -11.87
CA VAL A 162 13.26 8.27 -11.51
C VAL A 162 12.29 9.29 -10.92
N LEU A 163 12.62 9.79 -9.74
CA LEU A 163 11.94 10.92 -9.11
C LEU A 163 12.99 11.94 -8.67
N ILE A 164 13.13 12.99 -9.45
CA ILE A 164 14.06 14.09 -9.22
C ILE A 164 13.44 14.99 -8.15
N LYS A 165 13.93 14.86 -6.92
CA LYS A 165 13.59 15.73 -5.78
C LYS A 165 14.52 16.96 -5.70
N ASP A 166 14.17 17.90 -4.83
CA ASP A 166 14.95 19.10 -4.51
C ASP A 166 16.45 18.85 -4.27
N ASN A 167 16.81 17.81 -3.53
CA ASN A 167 18.21 17.47 -3.25
C ASN A 167 18.97 17.09 -4.53
N HIS A 168 18.31 16.43 -5.48
CA HIS A 168 18.91 16.08 -6.77
C HIS A 168 19.05 17.32 -7.66
N ILE A 169 18.06 18.21 -7.64
CA ILE A 169 18.09 19.49 -8.37
C ILE A 169 19.27 20.34 -7.87
N LYS A 170 19.43 20.46 -6.55
CA LYS A 170 20.57 21.17 -5.93
C LYS A 170 21.90 20.55 -6.35
N ALA A 171 22.02 19.22 -6.31
CA ALA A 171 23.24 18.53 -6.72
C ALA A 171 23.57 18.70 -8.22
N ALA A 172 22.56 18.76 -9.09
CA ALA A 172 22.72 19.00 -10.53
C ALA A 172 22.86 20.49 -10.90
N GLY A 173 22.65 21.39 -9.94
CA GLY A 173 22.67 22.85 -10.10
C GLY A 173 21.35 23.45 -10.60
N THR A 174 20.66 22.81 -11.55
CA THR A 174 19.34 23.28 -12.03
C THR A 174 18.40 22.13 -12.36
N ILE A 175 17.09 22.41 -12.36
CA ILE A 175 16.06 21.44 -12.72
C ILE A 175 16.23 20.95 -14.16
N LYS A 176 16.56 21.85 -15.09
CA LYS A 176 16.83 21.51 -16.49
C LYS A 176 18.01 20.53 -16.62
N LYS A 177 19.12 20.82 -15.92
CA LYS A 177 20.30 19.95 -15.90
C LYS A 177 19.98 18.58 -15.30
N ALA A 178 19.24 18.53 -14.19
CA ALA A 178 18.85 17.29 -13.55
C ALA A 178 18.03 16.38 -14.49
N ILE A 179 17.04 16.95 -15.20
CA ILE A 179 16.20 16.19 -16.14
C ILE A 179 17.03 15.70 -17.33
N LYS A 180 17.89 16.55 -17.93
CA LYS A 180 18.80 16.15 -19.03
C LYS A 180 19.73 15.00 -18.62
N MET A 181 20.34 15.11 -17.45
CA MET A 181 21.24 14.09 -16.90
C MET A 181 20.53 12.76 -16.65
N ALA A 182 19.27 12.80 -16.19
CA ALA A 182 18.46 11.60 -16.03
C ALA A 182 18.15 10.97 -17.41
N LYS A 183 17.66 11.77 -18.36
CA LYS A 183 17.31 11.30 -19.71
C LYS A 183 18.48 10.67 -20.47
N SER A 184 19.70 11.18 -20.30
CA SER A 184 20.87 10.66 -21.02
C SER A 184 21.36 9.30 -20.50
N LYS A 185 21.02 8.93 -19.26
CA LYS A 185 21.49 7.68 -18.63
C LYS A 185 20.43 6.59 -18.56
N ILE A 186 19.15 6.97 -18.56
CA ILE A 186 18.07 6.07 -18.22
C ILE A 186 17.56 5.33 -19.46
N LYS A 187 17.34 4.01 -19.31
CA LYS A 187 16.82 3.17 -20.38
C LYS A 187 15.42 3.63 -20.79
N LYS A 188 15.11 3.51 -22.07
CA LYS A 188 13.77 3.77 -22.62
C LYS A 188 12.72 2.98 -21.84
N GLY A 189 11.63 3.65 -21.43
CA GLY A 189 10.51 3.04 -20.71
C GLY A 189 10.52 3.22 -19.19
N VAL A 190 11.60 3.74 -18.59
CA VAL A 190 11.60 4.15 -17.18
C VAL A 190 11.03 5.55 -17.07
N ILE A 191 10.01 5.72 -16.23
CA ILE A 191 9.36 7.01 -15.98
C ILE A 191 10.33 7.97 -15.28
N ILE A 192 10.41 9.19 -15.80
CA ILE A 192 11.12 10.33 -15.21
C ILE A 192 10.11 11.34 -14.70
N GLU A 193 10.04 11.43 -13.38
CA GLU A 193 9.24 12.41 -12.64
C GLU A 193 10.14 13.45 -11.99
N VAL A 194 9.67 14.70 -11.91
CA VAL A 194 10.37 15.79 -11.24
C VAL A 194 9.45 16.56 -10.29
N GLU A 195 9.95 16.87 -9.10
CA GLU A 195 9.27 17.74 -8.13
C GLU A 195 9.50 19.21 -8.47
N ALA A 196 8.40 19.97 -8.49
CA ALA A 196 8.39 21.41 -8.68
C ALA A 196 7.58 22.08 -7.56
N ARG A 197 8.17 23.09 -6.92
CA ARG A 197 7.62 23.86 -5.79
C ARG A 197 7.19 25.26 -6.20
N SER A 198 7.53 25.72 -7.41
CA SER A 198 7.12 27.03 -7.93
C SER A 198 6.68 27.00 -9.39
N LEU A 199 5.89 27.98 -9.82
CA LEU A 199 5.50 28.13 -11.24
C LEU A 199 6.72 28.37 -12.15
N LYS A 200 7.83 28.87 -11.61
CA LYS A 200 9.09 29.01 -12.35
C LYS A 200 9.68 27.63 -12.64
N GLU A 201 9.79 26.79 -11.62
CA GLU A 201 10.29 25.41 -11.77
C GLU A 201 9.40 24.57 -12.69
N VAL A 202 8.07 24.77 -12.65
CA VAL A 202 7.15 24.12 -13.60
C VAL A 202 7.50 24.49 -15.04
N ARG A 203 7.75 25.78 -15.35
CA ARG A 203 8.15 26.21 -16.70
C ARG A 203 9.49 25.62 -17.09
N ASP A 204 10.46 25.67 -16.19
CA ASP A 204 11.79 25.13 -16.45
C ASP A 204 11.76 23.62 -16.71
N ALA A 205 10.88 22.87 -16.02
CA ALA A 205 10.69 21.44 -16.24
C ALA A 205 10.03 21.12 -17.59
N ILE A 206 9.04 21.91 -18.02
CA ILE A 206 8.30 21.68 -19.28
C ILE A 206 9.24 21.66 -20.49
N ASP A 207 10.22 22.56 -20.52
CA ASP A 207 11.19 22.65 -21.63
C ASP A 207 11.97 21.34 -21.83
N GLU A 208 12.17 20.58 -20.76
CA GLU A 208 12.86 19.30 -20.79
C GLU A 208 11.93 18.09 -20.89
N ASN A 209 10.62 18.30 -20.96
CA ASN A 209 9.57 17.29 -21.20
C ASN A 209 9.72 15.97 -20.39
N PRO A 210 9.76 16.01 -19.04
CA PRO A 210 9.69 14.80 -18.22
C PRO A 210 8.34 14.08 -18.40
N ASP A 211 8.24 12.83 -17.96
CA ASP A 211 6.99 12.06 -18.05
C ASP A 211 5.92 12.57 -17.08
N VAL A 212 6.35 13.05 -15.91
CA VAL A 212 5.48 13.56 -14.84
C VAL A 212 6.11 14.79 -14.17
N ILE A 213 5.29 15.80 -13.87
CA ILE A 213 5.64 16.92 -12.99
C ILE A 213 4.81 16.80 -11.71
N MET A 214 5.47 16.66 -10.57
CA MET A 214 4.86 16.68 -9.25
C MET A 214 4.84 18.11 -8.69
N LEU A 215 3.65 18.63 -8.44
CA LEU A 215 3.40 19.92 -7.80
C LEU A 215 3.46 19.72 -6.28
N ASP A 216 4.62 19.98 -5.69
CA ASP A 216 4.92 19.70 -4.27
C ASP A 216 4.53 20.89 -3.38
N ASN A 217 3.58 20.65 -2.45
CA ASN A 217 3.08 21.62 -1.47
C ASN A 217 2.62 22.97 -2.06
N MET A 218 2.15 22.99 -3.31
CA MET A 218 1.55 24.18 -3.91
C MET A 218 0.12 24.41 -3.39
N ASP A 219 -0.25 25.67 -3.18
CA ASP A 219 -1.65 26.02 -2.95
C ASP A 219 -2.52 25.80 -4.20
N VAL A 220 -3.84 25.70 -4.02
CA VAL A 220 -4.81 25.43 -5.10
C VAL A 220 -4.75 26.47 -6.23
N ARG A 221 -4.46 27.75 -5.93
CA ARG A 221 -4.35 28.81 -6.94
C ARG A 221 -3.14 28.56 -7.84
N ASN A 222 -2.02 28.17 -7.26
CA ASN A 222 -0.80 27.83 -7.98
C ASN A 222 -0.93 26.50 -8.72
N ILE A 223 -1.59 25.48 -8.16
CA ILE A 223 -1.90 24.22 -8.87
C ILE A 223 -2.69 24.51 -10.15
N ARG A 224 -3.77 25.30 -10.08
CA ARG A 224 -4.58 25.65 -11.26
C ARG A 224 -3.75 26.35 -12.35
N ARG A 225 -2.88 27.28 -11.94
CA ARG A 225 -1.96 27.96 -12.86
C ARG A 225 -0.96 27.00 -13.49
N ALA A 226 -0.36 26.12 -12.69
CA ALA A 226 0.60 25.12 -13.16
C ALA A 226 -0.04 24.18 -14.18
N VAL A 227 -1.24 23.63 -13.89
CA VAL A 227 -1.98 22.76 -14.83
C VAL A 227 -2.28 23.49 -16.14
N LYS A 228 -2.67 24.78 -16.09
CA LYS A 228 -2.90 25.58 -17.31
C LYS A 228 -1.61 25.78 -18.12
N ILE A 229 -0.48 26.02 -17.45
CA ILE A 229 0.83 26.18 -18.10
C ILE A 229 1.30 24.87 -18.74
N ILE A 230 1.12 23.73 -18.04
CA ILE A 230 1.45 22.40 -18.56
C ILE A 230 0.59 22.07 -19.79
N GLY A 231 -0.70 22.43 -19.76
CA GLY A 231 -1.59 22.34 -20.92
C GLY A 231 -1.80 20.91 -21.41
N GLY A 232 -1.80 19.93 -20.48
CA GLY A 232 -2.01 18.51 -20.80
C GLY A 232 -0.85 17.81 -21.50
N ARG A 233 0.27 18.50 -21.73
CA ARG A 233 1.47 17.94 -22.41
C ARG A 233 2.20 16.91 -21.57
N ILE A 234 2.19 17.08 -20.25
CA ILE A 234 2.90 16.24 -19.27
C ILE A 234 1.92 15.84 -18.17
N LYS A 235 2.02 14.60 -17.67
CA LYS A 235 1.19 14.17 -16.54
C LYS A 235 1.50 15.01 -15.30
N THR A 236 0.48 15.35 -14.55
CA THR A 236 0.62 16.15 -13.33
C THR A 236 0.27 15.30 -12.11
N GLU A 237 1.11 15.37 -11.09
CA GLU A 237 0.85 14.82 -9.75
C GLU A 237 0.76 15.99 -8.76
N VAL A 238 -0.18 15.93 -7.81
CA VAL A 238 -0.24 16.87 -6.68
C VAL A 238 0.17 16.13 -5.43
N SER A 239 1.12 16.69 -4.67
CA SER A 239 1.67 16.04 -3.49
C SER A 239 1.89 17.05 -2.35
N GLY A 240 1.93 16.52 -1.13
CA GLY A 240 2.11 17.33 0.08
C GLY A 240 0.80 17.83 0.67
N GLY A 241 0.62 17.65 1.99
CA GLY A 241 -0.54 18.17 2.73
C GLY A 241 -1.92 17.65 2.31
N VAL A 242 -2.02 16.57 1.53
CA VAL A 242 -3.30 16.02 1.06
C VAL A 242 -4.01 15.26 2.18
N THR A 243 -5.26 15.62 2.42
CA THR A 243 -6.14 15.10 3.49
C THR A 243 -7.55 14.90 2.94
N LEU A 244 -8.43 14.20 3.70
CA LEU A 244 -9.82 14.02 3.27
C LEU A 244 -10.62 15.33 3.17
N SER A 245 -10.18 16.42 3.82
CA SER A 245 -10.89 17.70 3.77
C SER A 245 -10.53 18.52 2.53
N ASN A 246 -9.32 18.36 1.97
CA ASN A 246 -8.84 19.15 0.83
C ASN A 246 -8.65 18.35 -0.48
N ILE A 247 -8.90 17.03 -0.45
CA ILE A 247 -8.96 16.18 -1.65
C ILE A 247 -10.18 16.50 -2.52
#